data_AF-A0A2D5XJ70-F1
#
_entry.id   AF-A0A2D5XJ70-F1
#
_cell.length_a   1.000
_cell.length_b   1.000
_cell.length_c   1.000
_cell.angle_alpha   90.00
_cell.angle_beta   90.00
_cell.angle_gamma   90.00
#
_symmetry.space_group_name_H-M   'P 1'
#
loop_
_entity.id
_entity.type
_entity.pdbx_description
1 polymer ?
#
loop_
_entity_poly.entity_id
_entity_poly.type
_entity_poly.pdbx_seq_one_letter_code
_entity_poly.pdbx_strand_id
1 'polypeptide(L)'
;MSQADFNQSMAWLKTLAAKKREPRQPEKIMVFFAGRGLGGFVLENVVAAALVRPFPRAYVVAIYKNSPPYREFITDCNPYLHSEMKADADSDITFLLDWFDIGWAAPVKCPLPEWSERMLHEPDLVLLPSMLSVDAARLAGLAEKPPVLRLSAGCEESLLAALEGHGVDPNEWFACLHVKEPNSGADDRPRRGADPRSYLPLLRHVALRQGGQVVRIGAPGAFPLPGMEGVIDLAAAPFAEQAAAISRARYFIGTDSGPVTLASAFKVPAAVTNALGYAKR
;
A
#
# COMPACT_ATOMS: atom_id res chain seq x y z
N MET A 1 41.17 -37.09 -5.88
CA MET A 1 39.88 -37.42 -5.24
C MET A 1 39.54 -38.87 -5.61
N SER A 2 39.29 -39.74 -4.63
CA SER A 2 39.06 -41.16 -4.91
C SER A 2 37.61 -41.44 -5.35
N GLN A 3 37.36 -42.58 -5.97
CA GLN A 3 36.00 -43.01 -6.33
C GLN A 3 35.08 -43.14 -5.10
N ALA A 4 35.66 -43.51 -3.95
CA ALA A 4 34.95 -43.58 -2.68
C ALA A 4 34.51 -42.19 -2.20
N ASP A 5 35.41 -41.19 -2.27
CA ASP A 5 35.10 -39.81 -1.88
C ASP A 5 33.99 -39.20 -2.75
N PHE A 6 34.01 -39.50 -4.06
CA PHE A 6 32.98 -39.07 -4.99
C PHE A 6 31.62 -39.69 -4.67
N ASN A 7 31.57 -41.01 -4.43
CA ASN A 7 30.33 -41.70 -4.09
C ASN A 7 29.74 -41.23 -2.76
N GLN A 8 30.58 -40.98 -1.76
CA GLN A 8 30.17 -40.42 -0.46
C GLN A 8 29.60 -39.01 -0.62
N SER A 9 30.26 -38.15 -1.42
CA SER A 9 29.78 -36.80 -1.74
C SER A 9 28.43 -36.83 -2.45
N MET A 10 28.25 -37.76 -3.42
CA MET A 10 26.99 -37.93 -4.14
C MET A 10 25.86 -38.44 -3.24
N ALA A 11 26.14 -39.33 -2.29
CA ALA A 11 25.15 -39.79 -1.31
C ALA A 11 24.72 -38.67 -0.36
N TRP A 12 25.68 -37.83 0.07
CA TRP A 12 25.40 -36.64 0.87
C TRP A 12 24.54 -35.63 0.11
N LEU A 13 24.88 -35.32 -1.16
CA LEU A 13 24.10 -34.42 -2.01
C LEU A 13 22.67 -34.93 -2.25
N LYS A 14 22.49 -36.24 -2.46
CA LYS A 14 21.16 -36.87 -2.59
C LYS A 14 20.33 -36.72 -1.32
N THR A 15 20.95 -36.91 -0.16
CA THR A 15 20.29 -36.74 1.15
C THR A 15 19.91 -35.28 1.38
N LEU A 16 20.80 -34.35 1.05
CA LEU A 16 20.54 -32.90 1.12
C LEU A 16 19.40 -32.49 0.18
N ALA A 17 19.40 -33.00 -1.06
CA ALA A 17 18.35 -32.75 -2.04
C ALA A 17 17.00 -33.35 -1.61
N ALA A 18 16.99 -34.54 -1.01
CA ALA A 18 15.78 -35.15 -0.47
C ALA A 18 15.22 -34.35 0.71
N LYS A 19 16.08 -33.87 1.62
CA LYS A 19 15.68 -33.01 2.75
C LYS A 19 15.18 -31.64 2.28
N LYS A 20 15.70 -31.11 1.16
CA LYS A 20 15.22 -29.88 0.51
C LYS A 20 13.94 -30.06 -0.31
N ARG A 21 13.47 -31.29 -0.55
CA ARG A 21 12.26 -31.57 -1.34
C ARG A 21 10.96 -31.52 -0.54
N GLU A 22 11.02 -31.56 0.79
CA GLU A 22 9.83 -31.35 1.59
C GLU A 22 9.36 -29.90 1.43
N PRO A 23 8.07 -29.65 1.13
CA PRO A 23 7.55 -28.29 1.03
C PRO A 23 7.70 -27.57 2.38
N ARG A 24 8.77 -26.80 2.52
CA ARG A 24 8.98 -25.95 3.70
C ARG A 24 8.10 -24.72 3.55
N GLN A 25 7.26 -24.47 4.54
CA GLN A 25 6.54 -23.20 4.64
C GLN A 25 7.57 -22.09 4.84
N PRO A 26 7.49 -20.97 4.10
CA PRO A 26 8.41 -19.86 4.29
C PRO A 26 8.26 -19.32 5.71
N GLU A 27 9.38 -19.16 6.41
CA GLU A 27 9.43 -18.56 7.75
C GLU A 27 9.83 -17.09 7.65
N LYS A 28 10.53 -16.69 6.58
CA LYS A 28 10.91 -15.31 6.32
C LYS A 28 10.61 -14.90 4.87
N ILE A 29 9.79 -13.87 4.71
CA ILE A 29 9.39 -13.35 3.40
C ILE A 29 9.82 -11.88 3.32
N MET A 30 10.47 -11.50 2.21
CA MET A 30 10.83 -10.12 1.93
C MET A 30 9.97 -9.59 0.78
N VAL A 31 9.48 -8.37 0.91
CA VAL A 31 8.57 -7.76 -0.05
C VAL A 31 9.11 -6.42 -0.50
N PHE A 32 9.41 -6.30 -1.79
CA PHE A 32 9.95 -5.08 -2.39
C PHE A 32 8.83 -4.27 -3.03
N PHE A 33 8.60 -3.06 -2.52
CA PHE A 33 7.62 -2.13 -3.07
C PHE A 33 8.30 -1.07 -3.94
N ALA A 34 7.73 -0.83 -5.12
CA ALA A 34 8.22 0.17 -6.07
C ALA A 34 7.11 0.97 -6.78
N GLY A 35 5.88 0.92 -6.25
CA GLY A 35 4.72 1.61 -6.84
C GLY A 35 4.97 3.09 -7.12
N ARG A 36 4.82 3.50 -8.39
CA ARG A 36 5.15 4.86 -8.88
C ARG A 36 4.29 6.00 -8.31
N GLY A 37 3.25 5.70 -7.55
CA GLY A 37 2.39 6.67 -6.88
C GLY A 37 1.48 5.99 -5.87
N LEU A 38 0.64 6.77 -5.17
CA LEU A 38 -0.18 6.27 -4.06
C LEU A 38 -0.99 5.02 -4.43
N GLY A 39 -1.75 5.06 -5.54
CA GLY A 39 -2.58 3.93 -5.95
C GLY A 39 -1.78 2.67 -6.27
N GLY A 40 -0.63 2.81 -6.93
CA GLY A 40 0.24 1.67 -7.22
C GLY A 40 0.86 1.08 -5.94
N PHE A 41 1.33 1.94 -5.04
CA PHE A 41 1.94 1.50 -3.78
C PHE A 41 0.95 0.82 -2.83
N VAL A 42 -0.30 1.34 -2.76
CA VAL A 42 -1.40 0.70 -2.01
C VAL A 42 -1.77 -0.64 -2.64
N LEU A 43 -1.85 -0.72 -3.97
CA LEU A 43 -2.16 -1.98 -4.66
C LEU A 43 -1.11 -3.05 -4.39
N GLU A 44 0.18 -2.69 -4.48
CA GLU A 44 1.27 -3.62 -4.15
C GLU A 44 1.15 -4.12 -2.71
N ASN A 45 0.78 -3.26 -1.75
CA ASN A 45 0.54 -3.66 -0.35
C ASN A 45 -0.62 -4.65 -0.21
N VAL A 46 -1.73 -4.42 -0.91
CA VAL A 46 -2.89 -5.34 -0.93
C VAL A 46 -2.51 -6.69 -1.55
N VAL A 47 -1.77 -6.69 -2.66
CA VAL A 47 -1.30 -7.92 -3.31
C VAL A 47 -0.32 -8.66 -2.42
N ALA A 48 0.64 -7.97 -1.80
CA ALA A 48 1.57 -8.55 -0.84
C ALA A 48 0.82 -9.21 0.32
N ALA A 49 -0.13 -8.49 0.93
CA ALA A 49 -0.98 -9.02 2.00
C ALA A 49 -1.70 -10.31 1.58
N ALA A 50 -2.22 -10.36 0.34
CA ALA A 50 -2.90 -11.56 -0.17
C ALA A 50 -1.94 -12.74 -0.41
N LEU A 51 -0.73 -12.47 -0.88
CA LEU A 51 0.31 -13.48 -1.13
C LEU A 51 0.89 -14.04 0.18
N VAL A 52 1.05 -13.22 1.22
CA VAL A 52 1.65 -13.65 2.49
C VAL A 52 0.62 -14.22 3.48
N ARG A 53 -0.66 -13.87 3.36
CA ARG A 53 -1.74 -14.36 4.24
C ARG A 53 -1.79 -15.88 4.43
N PRO A 54 -1.53 -16.73 3.41
CA PRO A 54 -1.46 -18.18 3.59
C PRO A 54 -0.34 -18.66 4.53
N PHE A 55 0.61 -17.78 4.87
CA PHE A 55 1.80 -18.05 5.69
C PHE A 55 1.74 -17.27 7.02
N PRO A 56 0.79 -17.57 7.94
CA PRO A 56 0.59 -16.79 9.16
C PRO A 56 1.76 -16.87 10.16
N ARG A 57 2.71 -17.79 9.95
CA ARG A 57 3.92 -17.94 10.76
C ARG A 57 5.14 -17.25 10.14
N ALA A 58 5.02 -16.75 8.91
CA ALA A 58 6.12 -16.09 8.23
C ALA A 58 6.33 -14.70 8.84
N TYR A 59 7.58 -14.39 9.15
CA TYR A 59 8.02 -13.03 9.43
C TYR A 59 8.20 -12.29 8.11
N VAL A 60 7.43 -11.22 7.90
CA VAL A 60 7.35 -10.49 6.64
C VAL A 60 8.00 -9.12 6.77
N VAL A 61 8.97 -8.83 5.92
CA VAL A 61 9.73 -7.57 5.91
C VAL A 61 9.43 -6.78 4.64
N ALA A 62 8.97 -5.55 4.83
CA ALA A 62 8.75 -4.59 3.76
C ALA A 62 10.04 -3.84 3.41
N ILE A 63 10.29 -3.68 2.12
CA ILE A 63 11.48 -2.99 1.62
C ILE A 63 11.06 -1.97 0.58
N TYR A 64 11.36 -0.70 0.83
CA TYR A 64 10.94 0.39 -0.04
C TYR A 64 11.72 1.67 0.21
N LYS A 65 11.76 2.55 -0.79
CA LYS A 65 12.24 3.92 -0.61
C LYS A 65 11.10 4.80 -0.10
N ASN A 66 11.29 5.50 1.02
CA ASN A 66 10.28 6.33 1.68
C ASN A 66 10.10 7.69 0.99
N SER A 67 9.78 7.66 -0.30
CA SER A 67 9.50 8.85 -1.10
C SER A 67 8.32 8.60 -2.04
N PRO A 68 7.21 9.33 -1.88
CA PRO A 68 6.91 10.32 -0.83
C PRO A 68 6.64 9.66 0.55
N PRO A 69 6.62 10.44 1.66
CA PRO A 69 6.56 9.90 3.03
C PRO A 69 5.27 9.16 3.40
N TYR A 70 4.21 9.26 2.57
CA TYR A 70 3.00 8.45 2.78
C TYR A 70 3.26 6.94 2.72
N ARG A 71 4.38 6.51 2.11
CA ARG A 71 4.69 5.09 1.91
C ARG A 71 4.87 4.35 3.23
N GLU A 72 5.53 4.97 4.19
CA GLU A 72 5.62 4.47 5.56
C GLU A 72 4.25 4.29 6.18
N PHE A 73 3.42 5.33 6.16
CA PHE A 73 2.07 5.24 6.72
C PHE A 73 1.22 4.13 6.08
N ILE A 74 1.29 3.94 4.76
CA ILE A 74 0.59 2.85 4.07
C ILE A 74 1.13 1.48 4.47
N THR A 75 2.44 1.37 4.68
CA THR A 75 3.10 0.13 5.12
C THR A 75 2.66 -0.23 6.54
N ASP A 76 2.62 0.75 7.45
CA ASP A 76 2.10 0.59 8.81
C ASP A 76 0.62 0.16 8.83
N CYS A 77 -0.14 0.56 7.81
CA CYS A 77 -1.53 0.15 7.69
C CYS A 77 -1.73 -1.31 7.27
N ASN A 78 -0.67 -2.03 6.91
CA ASN A 78 -0.73 -3.40 6.43
C ASN A 78 -0.48 -4.40 7.57
N PRO A 79 -1.52 -5.07 8.10
CA PRO A 79 -1.38 -5.92 9.28
C PRO A 79 -0.64 -7.23 9.01
N TYR A 80 -0.20 -7.47 7.78
CA TYR A 80 0.55 -8.66 7.38
C TYR A 80 2.06 -8.41 7.31
N LEU A 81 2.50 -7.16 7.50
CA LEU A 81 3.90 -6.78 7.58
C LEU A 81 4.32 -6.73 9.04
N HIS A 82 5.48 -7.29 9.34
CA HIS A 82 5.99 -7.38 10.71
C HIS A 82 7.11 -6.38 10.96
N SER A 83 7.84 -6.03 9.90
CA SER A 83 8.83 -4.97 9.96
C SER A 83 9.12 -4.39 8.59
N GLU A 84 9.96 -3.38 8.58
CA GLU A 84 10.39 -2.65 7.41
C GLU A 84 11.90 -2.42 7.42
N MET A 85 12.43 -2.22 6.22
CA MET A 85 13.75 -1.70 5.92
C MET A 85 13.55 -0.66 4.82
N LYS A 86 13.70 0.61 5.17
CA LYS A 86 13.39 1.72 4.27
C LYS A 86 14.59 2.61 4.05
N ALA A 87 14.71 3.13 2.84
CA ALA A 87 15.71 4.13 2.49
C ALA A 87 15.04 5.51 2.49
N ASP A 88 15.75 6.52 2.98
CA ASP A 88 15.27 7.89 2.97
C ASP A 88 15.04 8.40 1.54
N ALA A 89 14.21 9.44 1.41
CA ALA A 89 13.85 10.00 0.12
C ALA A 89 15.07 10.46 -0.70
N ASP A 90 16.08 11.01 -0.04
CA ASP A 90 17.30 11.54 -0.65
C ASP A 90 18.44 10.52 -0.66
N SER A 91 18.19 9.29 -0.18
CA SER A 91 19.22 8.27 -0.13
C SER A 91 19.58 7.78 -1.54
N ASP A 92 20.89 7.69 -1.80
CA ASP A 92 21.46 7.01 -2.96
C ASP A 92 21.31 5.48 -2.88
N ILE A 93 20.89 4.96 -1.71
CA ILE A 93 20.61 3.55 -1.52
C ILE A 93 19.43 3.17 -2.40
N THR A 94 19.76 2.43 -3.45
CA THR A 94 18.82 1.55 -4.13
C THR A 94 18.92 0.20 -3.43
N PHE A 95 17.79 -0.35 -2.98
CA PHE A 95 17.81 -1.72 -2.47
C PHE A 95 18.11 -2.65 -3.65
N LEU A 96 19.38 -3.02 -3.79
CA LEU A 96 19.84 -3.76 -4.95
C LEU A 96 19.38 -5.21 -4.82
N LEU A 97 18.70 -5.71 -5.85
CA LEU A 97 18.42 -7.13 -5.99
C LEU A 97 19.73 -7.94 -6.02
N ASP A 98 20.82 -7.32 -6.46
CA ASP A 98 22.17 -7.89 -6.48
C ASP A 98 22.69 -8.27 -5.07
N TRP A 99 22.10 -7.74 -3.99
CA TRP A 99 22.41 -8.17 -2.61
C TRP A 99 21.97 -9.61 -2.32
N PHE A 100 21.13 -10.20 -3.19
CA PHE A 100 20.72 -11.61 -3.12
C PHE A 100 21.44 -12.50 -4.14
N ASP A 101 22.35 -11.95 -4.95
CA ASP A 101 23.10 -12.76 -5.90
C ASP A 101 24.15 -13.59 -5.15
N ILE A 102 24.02 -14.92 -5.25
CA ILE A 102 24.91 -15.91 -4.63
C ILE A 102 26.00 -16.41 -5.58
N GLY A 103 26.28 -15.66 -6.66
CA GLY A 103 27.38 -15.96 -7.60
C GLY A 103 28.75 -16.07 -6.93
N TRP A 104 29.67 -16.80 -7.58
CA TRP A 104 31.02 -17.11 -7.11
C TRP A 104 31.88 -15.87 -6.76
N ALA A 105 31.49 -14.70 -7.25
CA ALA A 105 32.13 -13.41 -6.98
C ALA A 105 31.10 -12.35 -6.52
N ALA A 106 30.11 -12.73 -5.70
CA ALA A 106 29.04 -11.85 -5.21
C ALA A 106 29.58 -10.47 -4.80
N PRO A 107 29.41 -9.42 -5.62
CA PRO A 107 30.27 -8.25 -5.53
C PRO A 107 29.80 -7.25 -4.46
N VAL A 108 28.58 -7.39 -3.92
CA VAL A 108 28.00 -6.39 -3.03
C VAL A 108 27.29 -7.04 -1.85
N LYS A 109 27.99 -7.18 -0.72
CA LYS A 109 27.32 -7.39 0.57
C LYS A 109 26.59 -6.10 0.94
N CYS A 110 25.33 -6.21 1.37
CA CYS A 110 24.62 -5.08 1.94
C CYS A 110 25.46 -4.48 3.08
N PRO A 111 25.82 -3.18 3.02
CA PRO A 111 26.65 -2.55 4.05
C PRO A 111 25.88 -2.24 5.33
N LEU A 112 24.56 -2.40 5.34
CA LEU A 112 23.71 -2.07 6.47
C LEU A 112 23.74 -3.21 7.50
N PRO A 113 24.18 -2.97 8.76
CA PRO A 113 24.27 -4.02 9.79
C PRO A 113 22.94 -4.77 10.01
N GLU A 114 21.83 -4.04 9.95
CA GLU A 114 20.47 -4.57 10.06
C GLU A 114 20.19 -5.74 9.10
N TRP A 115 20.83 -5.78 7.93
CA TRP A 115 20.71 -6.86 6.96
C TRP A 115 21.18 -8.21 7.53
N SER A 116 22.27 -8.19 8.28
CA SER A 116 22.84 -9.40 8.90
C SER A 116 22.18 -9.67 10.24
N GLU A 117 22.02 -8.64 11.07
CA GLU A 117 21.44 -8.74 12.41
C GLU A 117 20.00 -9.26 12.42
N ARG A 118 19.21 -8.90 11.40
CA ARG A 118 17.82 -9.35 11.24
C ARG A 118 17.70 -10.57 10.33
N MET A 119 18.83 -11.19 9.97
CA MET A 119 18.93 -12.36 9.11
C MET A 119 18.25 -12.18 7.74
N LEU A 120 18.28 -10.96 7.17
CA LEU A 120 17.67 -10.65 5.87
C LEU A 120 18.48 -11.17 4.68
N HIS A 121 19.73 -11.56 4.90
CA HIS A 121 20.59 -12.25 3.93
C HIS A 121 20.15 -13.69 3.62
N GLU A 122 19.21 -14.25 4.39
CA GLU A 122 18.69 -15.61 4.23
C GLU A 122 17.15 -15.62 4.24
N PRO A 123 16.48 -15.04 3.23
CA PRO A 123 15.04 -15.17 3.08
C PRO A 123 14.65 -16.56 2.54
N ASP A 124 13.47 -17.06 2.92
CA ASP A 124 12.87 -18.22 2.26
C ASP A 124 12.18 -17.83 0.94
N LEU A 125 11.65 -16.60 0.87
CA LEU A 125 10.94 -16.07 -0.28
C LEU A 125 11.18 -14.56 -0.45
N VAL A 126 11.37 -14.12 -1.69
CA VAL A 126 11.48 -12.71 -2.06
C VAL A 126 10.40 -12.37 -3.08
N LEU A 127 9.54 -11.40 -2.75
CA LEU A 127 8.51 -10.86 -3.63
C LEU A 127 9.03 -9.57 -4.26
N LEU A 128 9.18 -9.59 -5.59
CA LEU A 128 9.67 -8.46 -6.37
C LEU A 128 8.53 -7.55 -6.84
N PRO A 129 8.78 -6.27 -7.17
CA PRO A 129 7.72 -5.36 -7.59
C PRO A 129 6.94 -5.86 -8.82
N SER A 130 7.59 -6.57 -9.73
CA SER A 130 6.94 -7.19 -10.90
C SER A 130 5.92 -8.28 -10.52
N MET A 131 6.11 -8.96 -9.40
CA MET A 131 5.17 -9.95 -8.84
C MET A 131 3.99 -9.28 -8.13
N LEU A 132 4.17 -8.05 -7.64
CA LEU A 132 3.14 -7.26 -6.97
C LEU A 132 2.29 -6.43 -7.94
N SER A 133 2.80 -6.21 -9.16
CA SER A 133 2.13 -5.49 -10.24
C SER A 133 1.11 -6.34 -11.01
N VAL A 134 0.70 -7.49 -10.47
CA VAL A 134 -0.26 -8.39 -11.12
C VAL A 134 -1.65 -7.76 -11.17
N ASP A 135 -2.41 -8.14 -12.18
CA ASP A 135 -3.84 -7.85 -12.23
C ASP A 135 -4.50 -8.55 -11.03
N ALA A 136 -4.94 -7.76 -10.06
CA ALA A 136 -5.58 -8.23 -8.83
C ALA A 136 -6.71 -9.23 -9.11
N ALA A 137 -7.44 -9.06 -10.22
CA ALA A 137 -8.52 -9.98 -10.60
C ALA A 137 -8.03 -11.41 -10.90
N ARG A 138 -6.74 -11.60 -11.16
CA ARG A 138 -6.12 -12.91 -11.47
C ARG A 138 -5.56 -13.62 -10.24
N LEU A 139 -5.50 -12.94 -9.09
CA LEU A 139 -4.98 -13.54 -7.87
C LEU A 139 -6.10 -14.32 -7.17
N ALA A 140 -5.99 -15.64 -7.18
CA ALA A 140 -6.97 -16.52 -6.55
C ALA A 140 -7.17 -16.17 -5.06
N GLY A 141 -8.43 -16.00 -4.64
CA GLY A 141 -8.76 -15.66 -3.26
C GLY A 141 -8.66 -14.18 -2.91
N LEU A 142 -8.19 -13.32 -3.83
CA LEU A 142 -8.16 -11.87 -3.62
C LEU A 142 -9.54 -11.25 -3.84
N ALA A 143 -10.28 -11.67 -4.88
CA ALA A 143 -11.61 -11.15 -5.17
C ALA A 143 -12.65 -11.60 -4.12
N GLU A 144 -12.55 -12.84 -3.65
CA GLU A 144 -13.50 -13.46 -2.72
C GLU A 144 -13.29 -12.98 -1.29
N LYS A 145 -12.02 -12.78 -0.89
CA LYS A 145 -11.66 -12.34 0.44
C LYS A 145 -10.46 -11.39 0.35
N PRO A 146 -10.64 -10.14 -0.08
CA PRO A 146 -9.51 -9.21 -0.15
C PRO A 146 -8.98 -8.93 1.28
N PRO A 147 -7.65 -8.84 1.46
CA PRO A 147 -7.06 -8.37 2.70
C PRO A 147 -7.50 -6.92 2.96
N VAL A 148 -7.39 -6.50 4.22
CA VAL A 148 -7.89 -5.20 4.69
C VAL A 148 -6.74 -4.48 5.34
N LEU A 149 -6.42 -3.30 4.84
CA LEU A 149 -5.55 -2.37 5.56
C LEU A 149 -6.32 -1.80 6.75
N ARG A 150 -5.62 -1.43 7.81
CA ARG A 150 -6.20 -0.84 9.02
C ARG A 150 -5.28 0.26 9.51
N LEU A 151 -5.82 1.29 10.14
CA LEU A 151 -4.95 2.22 10.86
C LEU A 151 -4.14 1.44 11.91
N SER A 152 -2.87 1.82 12.07
CA SER A 152 -2.05 1.23 13.12
C SER A 152 -2.61 1.63 14.48
N ALA A 153 -2.70 0.68 15.40
CA ALA A 153 -3.22 0.91 16.75
C ALA A 153 -2.45 2.02 17.50
N GLY A 154 -1.18 2.26 17.14
CA GLY A 154 -0.34 3.31 17.75
C GLY A 154 -0.71 4.74 17.36
N CYS A 155 -1.47 4.95 16.28
CA CYS A 155 -1.86 6.28 15.80
C CYS A 155 -3.36 6.45 15.59
N GLU A 156 -4.15 5.39 15.68
CA GLU A 156 -5.60 5.45 15.41
C GLU A 156 -6.32 6.50 16.27
N GLU A 157 -6.12 6.47 17.59
CA GLU A 157 -6.80 7.39 18.51
C GLU A 157 -6.45 8.87 18.23
N SER A 158 -5.16 9.17 18.03
CA SER A 158 -4.72 10.55 17.76
C SER A 158 -5.23 11.06 16.41
N LEU A 159 -5.31 10.19 15.40
CA LEU A 159 -5.86 10.55 14.09
C LEU A 159 -7.36 10.79 14.16
N LEU A 160 -8.11 9.99 14.91
CA LEU A 160 -9.55 10.23 15.10
C LEU A 160 -9.81 11.54 15.85
N ALA A 161 -9.03 11.83 16.90
CA ALA A 161 -9.10 13.11 17.60
C ALA A 161 -8.76 14.30 16.67
N ALA A 162 -7.81 14.13 15.73
CA ALA A 162 -7.51 15.16 14.74
C ALA A 162 -8.70 15.42 13.81
N LEU A 163 -9.40 14.37 13.36
CA LEU A 163 -10.62 14.52 12.56
C LEU A 163 -11.71 15.30 13.31
N GLU A 164 -11.93 15.00 14.59
CA GLU A 164 -12.84 15.77 15.44
C GLU A 164 -12.42 17.23 15.56
N GLY A 165 -11.12 17.49 15.73
CA GLY A 165 -10.54 18.84 15.73
C GLY A 165 -10.75 19.62 14.42
N HIS A 166 -10.89 18.91 13.30
CA HIS A 166 -11.26 19.48 12.00
C HIS A 166 -12.77 19.68 11.81
N GLY A 167 -13.59 19.26 12.76
CA GLY A 167 -15.05 19.42 12.74
C GLY A 167 -15.83 18.21 12.24
N VAL A 168 -15.19 17.04 12.11
CA VAL A 168 -15.92 15.77 11.90
C VAL A 168 -16.64 15.44 13.20
N ASP A 169 -17.96 15.23 13.14
CA ASP A 169 -18.73 14.82 14.32
C ASP A 169 -18.58 13.30 14.49
N PRO A 170 -18.04 12.81 15.62
CA PRO A 170 -17.83 11.38 15.83
C PRO A 170 -19.13 10.59 15.97
N ASN A 171 -20.27 11.25 16.16
CA ASN A 171 -21.58 10.63 16.30
C ASN A 171 -22.35 10.58 14.98
N GLU A 172 -21.90 11.30 13.96
CA GLU A 172 -22.54 11.33 12.64
C GLU A 172 -21.72 10.56 11.60
N TRP A 173 -22.40 10.13 10.53
CA TRP A 173 -21.70 9.50 9.41
C TRP A 173 -21.23 10.56 8.42
N PHE A 174 -20.15 10.26 7.72
CA PHE A 174 -19.65 11.13 6.66
C PHE A 174 -19.22 10.35 5.42
N ALA A 175 -19.23 11.04 4.28
CA ALA A 175 -18.66 10.58 3.03
C ALA A 175 -17.32 11.25 2.78
N CYS A 176 -16.35 10.52 2.23
CA CYS A 176 -15.12 11.13 1.74
C CYS A 176 -15.24 11.52 0.27
N LEU A 177 -14.74 12.70 -0.09
CA LEU A 177 -14.68 13.18 -1.48
C LEU A 177 -13.24 13.47 -1.89
N HIS A 178 -12.82 12.92 -3.03
CA HIS A 178 -11.60 13.33 -3.70
C HIS A 178 -11.86 13.59 -5.18
N VAL A 179 -11.68 14.84 -5.62
CA VAL A 179 -11.74 15.20 -7.03
C VAL A 179 -10.34 15.52 -7.52
N LYS A 180 -9.82 14.71 -8.44
CA LYS A 180 -8.57 15.04 -9.11
C LYS A 180 -8.80 16.22 -10.04
N GLU A 181 -7.98 17.24 -9.93
CA GLU A 181 -8.09 18.42 -10.77
C GLU A 181 -7.40 18.19 -12.13
N PRO A 182 -7.90 18.81 -13.22
CA PRO A 182 -7.19 18.82 -14.48
C PRO A 182 -5.80 19.43 -14.27
N ASN A 183 -4.75 18.78 -14.77
CA ASN A 183 -3.35 19.21 -14.68
C ASN A 183 -2.71 19.16 -13.28
N SER A 184 -3.31 18.49 -12.28
CA SER A 184 -2.64 18.24 -11.00
C SER A 184 -1.61 17.11 -11.13
N GLY A 185 -0.31 17.46 -11.08
CA GLY A 185 0.82 16.52 -11.04
C GLY A 185 1.34 16.04 -12.40
N ALA A 186 2.30 15.09 -12.38
CA ALA A 186 3.01 14.55 -13.56
C ALA A 186 2.19 13.54 -14.41
N ASP A 187 0.85 13.63 -14.38
CA ASP A 187 -0.02 12.67 -15.06
C ASP A 187 -0.61 13.27 -16.34
N ASP A 188 -0.12 12.79 -17.50
CA ASP A 188 -0.47 13.27 -18.84
C ASP A 188 -1.90 12.92 -19.31
N ARG A 189 -2.80 12.51 -18.40
CA ARG A 189 -4.17 12.08 -18.70
C ARG A 189 -5.21 13.07 -18.17
N PRO A 190 -5.42 14.21 -18.86
CA PRO A 190 -6.35 15.26 -18.42
C PRO A 190 -7.79 14.76 -18.28
N ARG A 191 -8.17 13.70 -19.00
CA ARG A 191 -9.52 13.12 -18.98
C ARG A 191 -9.93 12.47 -17.64
N ARG A 192 -8.99 12.28 -16.71
CA ARG A 192 -9.28 11.78 -15.35
C ARG A 192 -9.68 12.88 -14.37
N GLY A 193 -9.34 14.13 -14.70
CA GLY A 193 -9.64 15.26 -13.86
C GLY A 193 -11.09 15.71 -14.01
N ALA A 194 -11.59 16.45 -13.01
CA ALA A 194 -12.85 17.16 -13.07
C ALA A 194 -12.73 18.47 -12.29
N ASP A 195 -13.58 19.44 -12.63
CA ASP A 195 -13.75 20.65 -11.81
C ASP A 195 -14.42 20.27 -10.48
N PRO A 196 -13.81 20.51 -9.31
CA PRO A 196 -14.42 20.22 -8.01
C PRO A 196 -15.79 20.88 -7.82
N ARG A 197 -16.04 22.02 -8.47
CA ARG A 197 -17.33 22.74 -8.40
C ARG A 197 -18.47 21.97 -9.06
N SER A 198 -18.17 21.04 -9.98
CA SER A 198 -19.19 20.16 -10.56
C SER A 198 -19.80 19.19 -9.54
N TYR A 199 -19.16 19.02 -8.36
CA TYR A 199 -19.63 18.16 -7.28
C TYR A 199 -20.48 18.92 -6.25
N LEU A 200 -20.68 20.25 -6.36
CA LEU A 200 -21.50 21.00 -5.41
C LEU A 200 -22.93 20.45 -5.23
N PRO A 201 -23.64 19.97 -6.28
CA PRO A 201 -24.94 19.32 -6.10
C PRO A 201 -24.87 18.05 -5.24
N LEU A 202 -23.81 17.25 -5.41
CA LEU A 202 -23.57 16.05 -4.60
C LEU A 202 -23.32 16.43 -3.14
N LEU A 203 -22.46 17.42 -2.88
CA LEU A 203 -22.17 17.89 -1.53
C LEU A 203 -23.44 18.30 -0.79
N ARG A 204 -24.28 19.13 -1.44
CA ARG A 204 -25.57 19.54 -0.89
C ARG A 204 -26.51 18.36 -0.65
N HIS A 205 -26.48 17.36 -1.52
CA HIS A 205 -27.33 16.19 -1.35
C HIS A 205 -26.92 15.37 -0.12
N VAL A 206 -25.62 15.11 0.07
CA VAL A 206 -25.11 14.41 1.24
C VAL A 206 -25.38 15.23 2.51
N ALA A 207 -24.93 16.48 2.55
CA ALA A 207 -25.00 17.36 3.71
C ALA A 207 -26.44 17.70 4.12
N LEU A 208 -27.26 18.16 3.17
CA LEU A 208 -28.55 18.79 3.48
C LEU A 208 -29.74 17.86 3.29
N ARG A 209 -29.60 16.74 2.55
CA ARG A 209 -30.72 15.83 2.27
C ARG A 209 -30.57 14.47 2.94
N GLN A 210 -29.34 13.97 3.10
CA GLN A 210 -29.09 12.70 3.78
C GLN A 210 -28.70 12.88 5.25
N GLY A 211 -28.30 14.10 5.65
CA GLY A 211 -27.93 14.44 7.03
C GLY A 211 -26.55 13.93 7.46
N GLY A 212 -25.67 13.60 6.51
CA GLY A 212 -24.27 13.23 6.83
C GLY A 212 -23.31 14.38 6.54
N GLN A 213 -22.06 14.24 6.92
CA GLN A 213 -21.02 15.22 6.54
C GLN A 213 -20.30 14.79 5.26
N VAL A 214 -19.60 15.73 4.61
CA VAL A 214 -18.63 15.44 3.55
C VAL A 214 -17.25 15.90 3.98
N VAL A 215 -16.31 14.95 4.00
CA VAL A 215 -14.90 15.22 4.24
C VAL A 215 -14.18 15.21 2.90
N ARG A 216 -13.80 16.39 2.41
CA ARG A 216 -12.98 16.53 1.22
C ARG A 216 -11.52 16.29 1.57
N ILE A 217 -10.83 15.50 0.75
CA ILE A 217 -9.39 15.27 0.81
C ILE A 217 -8.73 15.71 -0.51
N GLY A 218 -7.41 15.88 -0.51
CA GLY A 218 -6.70 16.36 -1.69
C GLY A 218 -5.24 16.72 -1.43
N ALA A 219 -4.57 17.22 -2.47
CA ALA A 219 -3.22 17.74 -2.35
C ALA A 219 -3.22 19.17 -1.77
N PRO A 220 -2.14 19.59 -1.08
CA PRO A 220 -1.93 20.99 -0.75
C PRO A 220 -2.03 21.86 -2.02
N GLY A 221 -2.84 22.93 -1.96
CA GLY A 221 -3.09 23.81 -3.11
C GLY A 221 -4.24 23.37 -4.03
N ALA A 222 -4.99 22.32 -3.67
CA ALA A 222 -6.24 21.99 -4.35
C ALA A 222 -7.23 23.17 -4.30
N PHE A 223 -8.01 23.36 -5.36
CA PHE A 223 -8.90 24.51 -5.52
C PHE A 223 -9.88 24.62 -4.34
N PRO A 224 -9.97 25.74 -3.62
CA PRO A 224 -10.85 25.85 -2.47
C PRO A 224 -12.31 25.70 -2.90
N LEU A 225 -13.06 24.87 -2.17
CA LEU A 225 -14.52 24.86 -2.31
C LEU A 225 -15.12 26.04 -1.55
N PRO A 226 -16.27 26.59 -2.00
CA PRO A 226 -17.00 27.54 -1.19
C PRO A 226 -17.38 26.90 0.14
N GLY A 227 -17.25 27.63 1.24
CA GLY A 227 -17.68 27.17 2.56
C GLY A 227 -19.15 26.73 2.51
N MET A 228 -19.41 25.52 2.99
CA MET A 228 -20.73 24.89 2.98
C MET A 228 -20.91 24.13 4.28
N GLU A 229 -22.04 24.35 4.95
CA GLU A 229 -22.41 23.60 6.16
C GLU A 229 -22.41 22.10 5.87
N GLY A 230 -21.83 21.32 6.79
CA GLY A 230 -21.65 19.88 6.63
C GLY A 230 -20.52 19.47 5.66
N VAL A 231 -19.70 20.41 5.16
CA VAL A 231 -18.51 20.11 4.35
C VAL A 231 -17.24 20.53 5.09
N ILE A 232 -16.33 19.58 5.27
CA ILE A 232 -15.04 19.72 5.95
C ILE A 232 -13.94 19.53 4.92
N ASP A 233 -13.00 20.48 4.84
CA ASP A 233 -11.90 20.44 3.87
C ASP A 233 -10.57 20.06 4.54
N LEU A 234 -10.11 18.84 4.27
CA LEU A 234 -8.83 18.30 4.73
C LEU A 234 -7.74 18.32 3.65
N ALA A 235 -7.92 19.03 2.53
CA ALA A 235 -6.92 19.03 1.45
C ALA A 235 -5.53 19.56 1.89
N ALA A 236 -5.49 20.42 2.90
CA ALA A 236 -4.24 20.92 3.51
C ALA A 236 -3.76 20.10 4.72
N ALA A 237 -4.55 19.13 5.18
CA ALA A 237 -4.21 18.31 6.35
C ALA A 237 -3.12 17.28 5.99
N PRO A 238 -2.32 16.81 6.97
CA PRO A 238 -1.40 15.71 6.80
C PRO A 238 -2.04 14.48 6.16
N PHE A 239 -1.26 13.74 5.36
CA PHE A 239 -1.75 12.55 4.66
C PHE A 239 -2.38 11.52 5.60
N ALA A 240 -1.79 11.31 6.79
CA ALA A 240 -2.28 10.36 7.78
C ALA A 240 -3.72 10.67 8.23
N GLU A 241 -4.05 11.95 8.41
CA GLU A 241 -5.41 12.39 8.77
C GLU A 241 -6.38 12.21 7.61
N GLN A 242 -5.96 12.56 6.39
CA GLN A 242 -6.76 12.28 5.19
C GLN A 242 -7.02 10.77 5.03
N ALA A 243 -6.02 9.92 5.27
CA ALA A 243 -6.17 8.46 5.23
C ALA A 243 -7.08 7.93 6.35
N ALA A 244 -7.01 8.51 7.55
CA ALA A 244 -7.92 8.20 8.64
C ALA A 244 -9.37 8.54 8.28
N ALA A 245 -9.62 9.71 7.68
CA ALA A 245 -10.94 10.08 7.17
C ALA A 245 -11.45 9.04 6.16
N ILE A 246 -10.61 8.64 5.19
CA ILE A 246 -10.98 7.60 4.22
C ILE A 246 -11.37 6.31 4.94
N SER A 247 -10.58 5.85 5.91
CA SER A 247 -10.81 4.58 6.62
C SER A 247 -12.11 4.52 7.42
N ARG A 248 -12.67 5.69 7.81
CA ARG A 248 -13.90 5.81 8.62
C ARG A 248 -15.11 6.27 7.83
N ALA A 249 -14.92 6.71 6.59
CA ALA A 249 -16.02 7.15 5.76
C ALA A 249 -17.04 6.02 5.53
N ARG A 250 -18.33 6.39 5.56
CA ARG A 250 -19.43 5.47 5.20
C ARG A 250 -19.32 5.01 3.75
N TYR A 251 -18.88 5.91 2.88
CA TYR A 251 -18.54 5.66 1.50
C TYR A 251 -17.58 6.73 0.98
N PHE A 252 -16.87 6.40 -0.09
CA PHE A 252 -15.93 7.25 -0.77
C PHE A 252 -16.46 7.62 -2.16
N ILE A 253 -16.27 8.87 -2.58
CA ILE A 253 -16.58 9.31 -3.94
C ILE A 253 -15.34 9.98 -4.50
N GLY A 254 -14.94 9.60 -5.71
CA GLY A 254 -13.85 10.32 -6.35
C GLY A 254 -13.56 9.91 -7.77
N THR A 255 -12.69 10.68 -8.40
CA THR A 255 -12.16 10.39 -9.74
C THR A 255 -11.19 9.21 -9.72
N ASP A 256 -10.83 8.64 -10.88
CA ASP A 256 -9.78 7.61 -11.02
C ASP A 256 -8.39 8.09 -10.50
N SER A 257 -8.12 7.87 -9.21
CA SER A 257 -6.95 8.36 -8.48
C SER A 257 -6.52 7.42 -7.35
N GLY A 258 -5.31 7.63 -6.81
CA GLY A 258 -4.77 6.81 -5.72
C GLY A 258 -5.63 6.75 -4.45
N PRO A 259 -6.27 7.84 -4.01
CA PRO A 259 -7.19 7.80 -2.86
C PRO A 259 -8.36 6.81 -3.00
N VAL A 260 -8.89 6.58 -4.20
CA VAL A 260 -9.92 5.54 -4.44
C VAL A 260 -9.35 4.15 -4.15
N THR A 261 -8.10 3.90 -4.56
CA THR A 261 -7.42 2.62 -4.28
C THR A 261 -7.23 2.42 -2.78
N LEU A 262 -6.91 3.49 -2.05
CA LEU A 262 -6.80 3.47 -0.59
C LEU A 262 -8.14 3.19 0.10
N ALA A 263 -9.22 3.84 -0.35
CA ALA A 263 -10.57 3.54 0.14
C ALA A 263 -10.93 2.05 -0.05
N SER A 264 -10.63 1.50 -1.22
CA SER A 264 -10.84 0.09 -1.53
C SER A 264 -10.01 -0.83 -0.61
N ALA A 265 -8.77 -0.45 -0.31
CA ALA A 265 -7.88 -1.21 0.58
C ALA A 265 -8.36 -1.21 2.06
N PHE A 266 -9.03 -0.13 2.49
CA PHE A 266 -9.74 -0.05 3.77
C PHE A 266 -11.14 -0.71 3.75
N LYS A 267 -11.57 -1.27 2.61
CA LYS A 267 -12.93 -1.79 2.37
C LYS A 267 -14.06 -0.76 2.54
N VAL A 268 -13.76 0.50 2.23
CA VAL A 268 -14.76 1.56 2.17
C VAL A 268 -15.46 1.50 0.82
N PRO A 269 -16.80 1.39 0.76
CA PRO A 269 -17.54 1.38 -0.50
C PRO A 269 -17.23 2.64 -1.32
N ALA A 270 -16.80 2.48 -2.57
CA ALA A 270 -16.33 3.60 -3.38
C ALA A 270 -17.11 3.74 -4.69
N ALA A 271 -17.54 4.96 -5.00
CA ALA A 271 -18.05 5.34 -6.31
C ALA A 271 -16.95 6.09 -7.08
N VAL A 272 -16.60 5.55 -8.26
CA VAL A 272 -15.52 6.11 -9.09
C VAL A 272 -16.11 6.83 -10.30
N THR A 273 -15.80 8.12 -10.42
CA THR A 273 -16.18 8.96 -11.57
C THR A 273 -14.99 9.14 -12.52
N ASN A 274 -15.26 9.56 -13.76
CA ASN A 274 -14.24 9.82 -14.79
C ASN A 274 -13.23 8.67 -14.97
N ALA A 275 -13.70 7.43 -14.77
CA ALA A 275 -12.89 6.24 -14.94
C ALA A 275 -12.59 5.99 -16.43
N LEU A 276 -11.30 5.97 -16.79
CA LEU A 276 -10.85 5.75 -18.17
C LEU A 276 -10.75 4.27 -18.55
N GLY A 277 -10.94 3.35 -17.62
CA GLY A 277 -10.96 1.93 -17.89
C GLY A 277 -11.55 1.16 -16.74
N TYR A 278 -12.69 0.50 -16.97
CA TYR A 278 -13.24 -0.53 -16.10
C TYR A 278 -12.96 -1.95 -16.63
N ALA A 279 -12.56 -2.05 -17.90
CA ALA A 279 -12.25 -3.29 -18.59
C ALA A 279 -11.24 -2.99 -19.70
N LYS A 280 -9.94 -3.09 -19.43
CA LYS A 280 -9.00 -3.38 -20.51
C LYS A 280 -9.19 -4.86 -20.83
N ARG A 281 -9.95 -5.14 -21.90
CA ARG A 281 -9.81 -6.41 -22.61
C ARG A 281 -8.45 -6.42 -23.32
#